data_AF-A0A2V7XZC3-F1
#
_entry.id   AF-A0A2V7XZC3-F1
#
_cell.length_a   1.000
_cell.length_b   1.000
_cell.length_c   1.000
_cell.angle_alpha   90.00
_cell.angle_beta   90.00
_cell.angle_gamma   90.00
#
_symmetry.space_group_name_H-M   'P 1'
#
loop_
_entity.id
_entity.type
_entity.pdbx_description
1 polymer ?
#
loop_
_entity_poly.entity_id
_entity_poly.type
_entity_poly.pdbx_seq_one_letter_code
_entity_poly.pdbx_strand_id
1 'polypeptide(L)'
;PKKTIEGLVGGIAVSVLTAVIVHFTFFPAFPLTHAIIAGIILSIAGVIGDLAESMWKRSASVKDSGALFPGHGGLLDRFDSVFYTAPILYVYWVLIQNGFSSFRIMSA
;
A
#
# COMPACT_ATOMS: atom_id res chain seq x y z
N PRO A 1 12.14 18.22 -1.91
CA PRO A 1 12.33 16.76 -1.76
C PRO A 1 13.04 16.45 -0.43
N LYS A 2 12.30 16.06 0.61
CA LYS A 2 12.81 15.78 1.98
C LYS A 2 12.52 14.33 2.42
N LYS A 3 12.52 13.35 1.51
CA LYS A 3 12.37 11.94 1.92
C LYS A 3 13.75 11.36 2.18
N THR A 4 13.99 10.97 3.42
CA THR A 4 15.24 10.40 3.90
C THR A 4 15.13 8.87 3.90
N ILE A 5 16.27 8.18 3.85
CA ILE A 5 16.31 6.70 3.84
C ILE A 5 15.72 6.15 5.13
N GLU A 6 15.92 6.86 6.24
CA GLU A 6 15.36 6.54 7.55
C GLU A 6 13.82 6.59 7.54
N GLY A 7 13.24 7.55 6.81
CA GLY A 7 11.79 7.63 6.63
C GLY A 7 11.23 6.45 5.82
N LEU A 8 11.95 5.98 4.80
CA LEU A 8 11.56 4.79 4.03
C LEU A 8 11.63 3.53 4.89
N VAL A 9 12.73 3.32 5.60
CA VAL A 9 12.93 2.15 6.48
C VAL A 9 11.91 2.16 7.62
N GLY A 10 11.66 3.32 8.23
CA GLY A 10 10.63 3.48 9.25
C GLY A 10 9.22 3.21 8.71
N GLY A 11 8.91 3.67 7.50
CA GLY A 11 7.63 3.41 6.84
C GLY A 11 7.39 1.92 6.56
N ILE A 12 8.42 1.22 6.08
CA ILE A 12 8.36 -0.24 5.87
C ILE A 12 8.13 -0.96 7.22
N ALA A 13 8.91 -0.61 8.25
CA ALA A 13 8.82 -1.24 9.56
C ALA A 13 7.42 -1.07 10.17
N VAL A 14 6.87 0.15 10.15
CA VAL A 14 5.51 0.43 10.64
C VAL A 14 4.46 -0.32 9.83
N SER A 15 4.58 -0.36 8.50
CA SER A 15 3.63 -1.06 7.64
C SER A 15 3.61 -2.57 7.90
N VAL A 16 4.78 -3.20 8.07
CA VAL A 16 4.89 -4.61 8.43
C VAL A 16 4.28 -4.87 9.81
N LEU A 17 4.57 -4.02 10.81
CA LEU A 17 3.97 -4.15 12.14
C LEU A 17 2.44 -4.06 12.09
N THR A 18 1.89 -3.09 11.34
CA THR A 18 0.45 -2.98 11.14
C THR A 18 -0.13 -4.22 10.47
N ALA A 19 0.53 -4.76 9.43
CA ALA A 19 0.07 -5.97 8.75
C ALA A 19 0.04 -7.20 9.70
N VAL A 20 1.03 -7.32 10.59
CA VAL A 20 1.07 -8.37 11.62
C VAL A 20 -0.06 -8.20 12.64
N ILE A 21 -0.31 -6.98 13.12
CA ILE A 21 -1.42 -6.69 14.05
C ILE A 21 -2.77 -7.03 13.41
N VAL A 22 -2.96 -6.63 12.15
CA VAL A 22 -4.19 -6.91 11.39
C VAL A 22 -4.40 -8.42 11.19
N HIS A 23 -3.32 -9.17 10.94
CA HIS A 23 -3.38 -10.63 10.87
C HIS A 23 -3.91 -11.24 12.17
N PHE A 24 -3.37 -10.87 13.33
CA PHE A 24 -3.80 -11.44 14.61
C PHE A 24 -5.19 -10.99 15.07
N THR A 25 -5.71 -9.88 14.55
CA THR A 25 -7.00 -9.30 14.98
C THR A 25 -8.16 -9.63 14.03
N PHE A 26 -7.95 -9.56 12.72
CA PHE A 26 -9.02 -9.70 11.72
C PHE A 26 -8.87 -10.94 10.83
N PHE A 27 -7.65 -11.41 10.58
CA PHE A 27 -7.38 -12.49 9.61
C PHE A 27 -6.44 -13.58 10.15
N PRO A 28 -6.78 -14.24 11.28
CA PRO A 28 -5.90 -15.24 11.89
C PRO A 28 -5.72 -16.49 11.03
N ALA A 29 -6.66 -16.76 10.11
CA ALA A 29 -6.59 -17.88 9.17
C ALA A 29 -5.63 -17.64 7.99
N PHE A 30 -5.15 -16.41 7.79
CA PHE A 30 -4.25 -16.06 6.69
C PHE A 30 -2.78 -16.32 7.11
N PRO A 31 -1.92 -16.93 6.28
CA PRO A 31 -0.55 -17.21 6.72
C PRO A 31 0.24 -15.94 7.04
N LEU A 32 0.93 -15.92 8.18
CA LEU A 32 1.72 -14.78 8.66
C LEU A 32 2.76 -14.31 7.61
N THR A 33 3.38 -15.25 6.90
CA THR A 33 4.34 -14.97 5.81
C THR A 33 3.73 -14.07 4.74
N HIS A 34 2.47 -14.32 4.35
CA HIS A 34 1.81 -13.52 3.34
C HIS A 34 1.39 -12.14 3.85
N ALA A 35 1.09 -12.01 5.14
CA ALA A 35 0.81 -10.72 5.76
C ALA A 35 2.06 -9.83 5.78
N ILE A 36 3.23 -10.39 6.11
CA ILE A 36 4.51 -9.66 6.08
C ILE A 36 4.86 -9.22 4.66
N ILE A 37 4.74 -10.13 3.67
CA ILE A 37 4.99 -9.81 2.26
C ILE A 37 4.04 -8.71 1.77
N ALA A 38 2.75 -8.80 2.12
CA ALA A 38 1.78 -7.76 1.79
C ALA A 38 2.17 -6.40 2.40
N GLY A 39 2.56 -6.35 3.67
CA GLY A 39 3.03 -5.12 4.32
C GLY A 39 4.19 -4.46 3.57
N ILE A 40 5.19 -5.24 3.16
CA ILE A 40 6.34 -4.72 2.38
C ILE A 40 5.90 -4.19 1.02
N ILE A 41 5.09 -4.95 0.28
CA ILE A 41 4.61 -4.55 -1.05
C ILE A 41 3.79 -3.26 -0.96
N LEU A 42 2.87 -3.18 0.01
CA LEU A 42 2.00 -2.03 0.20
C LEU A 42 2.78 -0.79 0.65
N SER A 43 3.81 -0.93 1.48
CA SER A 43 4.63 0.22 1.88
C SER A 43 5.39 0.80 0.69
N ILE A 44 5.96 -0.06 -0.17
CA ILE A 44 6.67 0.39 -1.38
C ILE A 44 5.69 1.05 -2.35
N ALA A 45 4.52 0.43 -2.57
CA ALA A 45 3.47 0.98 -3.42
C ALA A 45 2.98 2.35 -2.93
N GLY A 46 2.79 2.52 -1.61
CA GLY A 46 2.39 3.79 -1.01
C GLY A 46 3.43 4.90 -1.21
N VAL A 47 4.72 4.56 -1.09
CA VAL A 47 5.82 5.50 -1.38
C VAL A 47 5.80 5.88 -2.86
N ILE A 48 5.66 4.92 -3.78
CA ILE A 48 5.56 5.21 -5.22
C ILE A 48 4.36 6.11 -5.55
N GLY A 49 3.21 5.86 -4.93
CA GLY A 49 2.00 6.68 -5.09
C GLY A 49 2.25 8.14 -4.71
N ASP A 50 2.82 8.38 -3.53
CA ASP A 50 3.18 9.72 -3.05
C ASP A 50 4.22 10.41 -3.97
N LEU A 51 5.18 9.66 -4.52
CA LEU A 51 6.11 10.20 -5.52
C LEU A 51 5.40 10.60 -6.81
N ALA A 52 4.56 9.71 -7.37
CA ALA A 52 3.78 9.98 -8.58
C ALA A 52 2.90 11.22 -8.40
N GLU A 53 2.29 11.36 -7.23
CA GLU A 53 1.47 12.50 -6.86
C GLU A 53 2.29 13.80 -6.80
N SER A 54 3.46 13.77 -6.17
CA SER A 54 4.38 14.93 -6.14
C SER A 54 4.87 15.35 -7.54
N MET A 55 5.03 14.39 -8.46
CA MET A 55 5.42 14.63 -9.85
C MET A 55 4.28 15.24 -10.67
N TRP A 56 3.04 14.78 -10.46
CA TRP A 56 1.86 15.35 -11.10
C TRP A 56 1.58 16.78 -10.62
N LYS A 57 1.70 17.04 -9.31
CA LYS A 57 1.61 18.40 -8.75
C LYS A 57 2.62 19.38 -9.39
N ARG A 58 3.82 18.90 -9.73
CA ARG A 58 4.83 19.69 -10.46
C ARG A 58 4.52 19.89 -11.93
N SER A 59 4.00 18.85 -12.60
CA SER A 59 3.72 18.89 -14.04
C SER A 59 2.47 19.70 -14.38
N ALA A 60 1.52 19.80 -13.44
CA ALA A 60 0.29 20.55 -13.63
C ALA A 60 0.44 22.07 -13.41
N SER A 61 1.56 22.57 -12.87
CA SER A 61 1.71 23.96 -12.36
C SER A 61 0.62 24.41 -11.38
N VAL A 62 -0.22 23.47 -10.89
CA VAL A 62 -1.24 23.70 -9.88
C VAL A 62 -0.66 23.22 -8.55
N LYS A 63 -0.39 24.16 -7.65
CA LYS A 63 0.25 23.90 -6.35
C LYS A 63 -0.69 23.21 -5.35
N ASP A 64 -2.00 23.26 -5.60
CA ASP A 64 -3.04 22.70 -4.73
C ASP A 64 -4.06 21.94 -5.58
N SER A 65 -4.12 20.62 -5.44
CA SER A 65 -5.07 19.73 -6.14
C SER A 65 -6.53 19.89 -5.67
N GLY A 66 -6.92 21.07 -5.19
CA GLY A 66 -8.26 21.40 -4.75
C GLY A 66 -8.27 21.88 -3.29
N ALA A 67 -8.47 23.18 -3.12
CA ALA A 67 -8.91 23.79 -1.86
C ALA A 67 -10.39 23.47 -1.56
N LEU A 68 -10.81 22.21 -1.71
CA LEU A 68 -12.18 21.79 -1.39
C LEU A 68 -12.41 21.73 0.12
N PHE A 69 -11.36 21.56 0.93
CA PHE A 69 -11.43 21.65 2.40
C PHE A 69 -10.31 22.55 2.95
N PRO A 70 -10.64 23.72 3.53
CA PRO A 70 -9.64 24.59 4.12
C PRO A 70 -9.03 23.88 5.35
N GLY A 71 -7.72 23.63 5.30
CA GLY A 71 -6.94 23.04 6.40
C GLY A 71 -6.66 21.53 6.34
N HIS A 72 -7.15 20.80 5.33
CA HIS A 72 -7.06 19.32 5.28
C HIS A 72 -6.12 18.72 4.21
N GLY A 73 -5.41 19.55 3.42
CA GLY A 73 -4.63 19.07 2.28
C GLY A 73 -5.52 18.65 1.10
N GLY A 74 -4.91 18.31 -0.04
CA GLY A 74 -5.65 17.90 -1.23
C GLY A 74 -6.38 16.59 -1.01
N LEU A 75 -7.63 16.49 -1.44
CA LEU A 75 -8.37 15.22 -1.46
C LEU A 75 -7.58 14.15 -2.26
N LEU A 76 -6.87 14.58 -3.31
CA LEU A 76 -5.99 13.72 -4.10
C LEU A 76 -4.84 13.10 -3.30
N ASP A 77 -4.22 13.81 -2.35
CA ASP A 77 -3.13 13.31 -1.47
C ASP A 77 -3.59 12.18 -0.53
N ARG A 78 -4.91 11.94 -0.39
CA ARG A 78 -5.45 10.80 0.38
C ARG A 78 -5.89 9.64 -0.51
N PHE A 79 -6.26 9.92 -1.75
CA PHE A 79 -6.72 8.92 -2.68
C PHE A 79 -5.56 8.31 -3.49
N ASP A 80 -4.47 9.02 -3.73
CA ASP A 80 -3.31 8.57 -4.51
C ASP A 80 -2.69 7.25 -4.00
N SER A 81 -2.44 7.15 -2.70
CA SER A 81 -1.89 5.97 -2.06
C SER A 81 -2.88 4.81 -2.07
N VAL A 82 -4.18 5.07 -1.90
CA VAL A 82 -5.25 4.05 -1.97
C VAL A 82 -5.43 3.54 -3.40
N PHE A 83 -5.38 4.42 -4.41
CA PHE A 83 -5.50 4.05 -5.82
C PHE A 83 -4.38 3.14 -6.29
N TYR A 84 -3.16 3.29 -5.76
CA TYR A 84 -2.05 2.39 -6.06
C TYR A 84 -2.08 1.11 -5.22
N THR A 85 -2.40 1.22 -3.93
CA THR A 85 -2.35 0.06 -3.02
C THR A 85 -3.52 -0.92 -3.23
N ALA A 86 -4.72 -0.44 -3.55
CA ALA A 86 -5.90 -1.29 -3.74
C ALA A 86 -5.79 -2.33 -4.88
N PRO A 87 -5.43 -1.96 -6.13
CA PRO A 87 -5.27 -2.94 -7.21
C PRO A 87 -4.11 -3.90 -6.96
N ILE A 88 -3.02 -3.43 -6.35
CA ILE A 88 -1.87 -4.28 -6.00
C ILE A 88 -2.26 -5.32 -4.95
N LEU A 89 -3.01 -4.91 -3.91
CA LEU A 89 -3.52 -5.83 -2.91
C LEU A 89 -4.48 -6.85 -3.53
N TYR A 90 -5.36 -6.41 -4.43
CA TYR A 90 -6.30 -7.29 -5.11
C TYR A 90 -5.58 -8.33 -5.97
N VAL A 91 -4.60 -7.92 -6.78
CA VAL A 91 -3.79 -8.85 -7.59
C VAL A 91 -3.03 -9.83 -6.69
N TYR A 92 -2.43 -9.36 -5.61
CA TYR A 92 -1.74 -10.22 -4.65
C TYR A 92 -2.68 -11.25 -4.01
N TRP A 93 -3.88 -10.82 -3.60
CA TRP A 93 -4.92 -11.71 -3.06
C TRP A 93 -5.35 -12.76 -4.09
N VAL A 94 -5.62 -12.35 -5.33
CA VAL A 94 -5.99 -13.25 -6.43
C VAL A 94 -4.87 -14.25 -6.73
N LEU A 95 -3.61 -13.83 -6.74
CA LEU A 95 -2.47 -14.72 -6.95
C LEU A 95 -2.35 -15.77 -5.84
N ILE A 96 -2.57 -15.38 -4.58
CA ILE A 96 -2.55 -16.32 -3.46
C ILE A 96 -3.70 -17.34 -3.58
N GLN A 97 -4.91 -16.89 -3.88
CA GLN A 97 -6.07 -17.79 -4.04
C GLN A 97 -5.88 -18.78 -5.19
N ASN A 98 -5.33 -18.33 -6.33
CA ASN A 98 -5.04 -19.19 -7.48
C ASN A 98 -3.87 -20.15 -7.24
N GLY A 99 -2.84 -19.73 -6.50
CA GLY A 99 -1.74 -20.59 -6.07
C GLY A 99 -2.17 -21.65 -5.06
N PHE A 100 -3.03 -21.28 -4.11
CA PHE A 100 -3.56 -22.19 -3.09
C PHE A 100 -4.54 -23.22 -3.67
N SER A 101 -5.37 -22.81 -4.65
CA SER A 101 -6.25 -23.74 -5.37
C SER A 101 -5.47 -24.69 -6.29
N SER A 102 -4.42 -24.23 -6.97
CA SER A 102 -3.56 -25.11 -7.78
C SER A 102 -2.84 -26.17 -6.95
N PHE A 103 -2.38 -25.83 -5.74
CA PHE A 103 -1.73 -26.80 -4.85
C PHE A 103 -2.70 -27.88 -4.33
N ARG A 104 -3.99 -27.56 -4.23
CA ARG A 104 -5.03 -28.47 -3.75
C ARG A 104 -5.52 -29.47 -4.82
N ILE A 105 -5.25 -29.19 -6.10
CA ILE A 105 -5.59 -30.08 -7.23
C ILE A 105 -4.46 -31.08 -7.52
N MET A 106 -3.20 -30.75 -7.18
CA MET A 106 -2.05 -31.65 -7.33
C MET A 106 -1.88 -32.66 -6.18
N SER A 107 -2.72 -32.59 -5.14
CA SER A 107 -2.66 -33.47 -3.97
C SER A 107 -3.85 -34.45 -3.86
N ALA A 108 -4.59 -34.66 -4.94
CA ALA A 108 -5.69 -35.63 -5.04
C ALA A 108 -5.39 -36.65 -6.15
#